data_AF-A0A660VBS2-F1
#
_entry.id   AF-A0A660VBS2-F1
#
_cell.length_a   1.000
_cell.length_b   1.000
_cell.length_c   1.000
_cell.angle_alpha   90.00
_cell.angle_beta   90.00
_cell.angle_gamma   90.00
#
_symmetry.space_group_name_H-M   'P 1'
#
loop_
_entity.id
_entity.type
_entity.pdbx_description
1 polymer ?
#
loop_
_entity_poly.entity_id
_entity_poly.type
_entity_poly.pdbx_seq_one_letter_code
_entity_poly.pdbx_strand_id
1 'polypeptide(L)'
;TDERVMTQLEFEQRLADDDERIKNARSVVMIQCVGSRNEKRPYCSRVCCTTAIKNALEMKRLNPAADIYILFRDIRTYGLYEEHYRAACDAGIYFIRYDADNPPSVEARQEGLVVTVADAVLKRRLELEADVLVLSAAVEPHPDAANLAQIFKVAQDSDGFFREAHLKLRPVELGTDGVFVCGMAHYPKHIPEVVAQAAGAAGRVLALLAQEKIKVSGAVCVVEERRCIGCGACVAVCAYNAISLRKTKKGKKATVNPVLCKGDGLCNAVCPTGAITLKHFTDEQMNAQIETAFADFERVLSGLGAER
;
A
#
# COMPACT_ATOMS: atom_id res chain seq x y z
N THR A 1 -12.15 -7.82 -27.04
CA THR A 1 -11.91 -8.70 -25.87
C THR A 1 -12.83 -9.88 -26.00
N ASP A 2 -12.32 -11.10 -25.90
CA ASP A 2 -13.13 -12.32 -26.05
C ASP A 2 -14.03 -12.52 -24.82
N GLU A 3 -15.32 -12.77 -25.00
CA GLU A 3 -16.30 -12.90 -23.90
C GLU A 3 -16.05 -14.11 -22.97
N ARG A 4 -15.24 -15.06 -23.42
CA ARG A 4 -14.81 -16.25 -22.64
C ARG A 4 -13.76 -15.90 -21.60
N VAL A 5 -13.12 -14.74 -21.72
CA VAL A 5 -12.08 -14.27 -20.80
C VAL A 5 -12.69 -13.31 -19.80
N MET A 6 -12.53 -13.59 -18.52
CA MET A 6 -13.05 -12.75 -17.44
C MET A 6 -12.14 -12.79 -16.21
N THR A 7 -12.30 -11.83 -15.32
CA THR A 7 -11.62 -11.79 -14.03
C THR A 7 -12.29 -12.72 -13.02
N GLN A 8 -11.59 -13.05 -11.92
CA GLN A 8 -12.19 -13.78 -10.80
C GLN A 8 -13.44 -13.09 -10.24
N LEU A 9 -13.49 -11.76 -10.25
CA LEU A 9 -14.63 -10.99 -9.75
C LEU A 9 -15.85 -11.15 -10.66
N GLU A 10 -15.65 -11.04 -11.97
CA GLU A 10 -16.70 -11.26 -12.97
C GLU A 10 -17.17 -12.72 -12.97
N PHE A 11 -16.25 -13.68 -12.83
CA PHE A 11 -16.59 -15.10 -12.73
C PHE A 11 -17.42 -15.39 -11.47
N GLU A 12 -17.04 -14.83 -10.33
CA GLU A 12 -17.81 -14.95 -9.09
C GLU A 12 -19.21 -14.37 -9.21
N GLN A 13 -19.35 -13.20 -9.84
CA GLN A 13 -20.65 -12.59 -10.11
C GLN A 13 -21.51 -13.47 -11.02
N ARG A 14 -20.94 -14.01 -12.11
CA ARG A 14 -21.69 -14.89 -13.03
C ARG A 14 -22.10 -16.22 -12.40
N LEU A 15 -21.26 -16.78 -11.51
CA LEU A 15 -21.64 -17.94 -10.70
C LEU A 15 -22.82 -17.62 -9.77
N ALA A 16 -22.82 -16.44 -9.16
CA ALA A 16 -23.90 -15.99 -8.29
C ALA A 16 -25.20 -15.69 -9.07
N ASP A 17 -25.07 -15.17 -10.29
CA ASP A 17 -26.19 -14.88 -11.20
C ASP A 17 -26.73 -16.12 -11.93
N ASP A 18 -26.21 -17.30 -11.60
CA ASP A 18 -26.68 -18.58 -12.13
C ASP A 18 -26.48 -18.74 -13.65
N ASP A 19 -25.44 -18.12 -14.22
CA ASP A 19 -25.17 -18.12 -15.67
C ASP A 19 -24.98 -19.55 -16.23
N GLU A 20 -25.94 -19.99 -17.04
CA GLU A 20 -25.97 -21.30 -17.69
C GLU A 20 -24.74 -21.57 -18.56
N ARG A 21 -24.13 -20.55 -19.18
CA ARG A 21 -22.92 -20.73 -19.98
C ARG A 21 -21.75 -21.16 -19.11
N ILE A 22 -21.64 -20.59 -17.92
CA ILE A 22 -20.56 -20.90 -16.97
C ILE A 22 -20.79 -22.28 -16.35
N LYS A 23 -22.01 -22.55 -15.89
CA LYS A 23 -22.36 -23.86 -15.29
C LYS A 23 -22.13 -25.03 -16.24
N ASN A 24 -22.51 -24.85 -17.50
CA ASN A 24 -22.39 -25.92 -18.51
C ASN A 24 -20.99 -25.98 -19.16
N ALA A 25 -20.04 -25.13 -18.73
CA ALA A 25 -18.66 -25.20 -19.19
C ALA A 25 -18.04 -26.56 -18.82
N ARG A 26 -17.40 -27.20 -19.79
CA ARG A 26 -16.72 -28.48 -19.59
C ARG A 26 -15.32 -28.26 -19.05
N SER A 27 -14.64 -27.21 -19.52
CA SER A 27 -13.29 -26.87 -19.09
C SER A 27 -13.16 -25.42 -18.65
N VAL A 28 -12.67 -25.22 -17.43
CA VAL A 28 -12.39 -23.91 -16.84
C VAL A 28 -10.92 -23.81 -16.50
N VAL A 29 -10.22 -22.85 -17.09
CA VAL A 29 -8.81 -22.58 -16.78
C VAL A 29 -8.69 -21.28 -16.01
N MET A 30 -8.03 -21.30 -14.86
CA MET A 30 -7.79 -20.14 -14.01
C MET A 30 -6.30 -19.82 -13.95
N ILE A 31 -5.91 -18.61 -14.37
CA ILE A 31 -4.52 -18.16 -14.35
C ILE A 31 -4.26 -17.31 -13.11
N GLN A 32 -3.30 -17.71 -12.29
CA GLN A 32 -2.88 -16.96 -11.11
C GLN A 32 -1.89 -15.84 -11.45
N CYS A 33 -1.72 -14.91 -10.51
CA CYS A 33 -0.73 -13.83 -10.58
C CYS A 33 -0.87 -12.91 -11.81
N VAL A 34 -2.06 -12.79 -12.42
CA VAL A 34 -2.27 -11.91 -13.57
C VAL A 34 -2.13 -10.46 -13.11
N GLY A 35 -1.12 -9.75 -13.64
CA GLY A 35 -0.82 -8.38 -13.24
C GLY A 35 -0.13 -8.21 -11.89
N SER A 36 0.14 -9.29 -11.13
CA SER A 36 0.89 -9.26 -9.86
C SER A 36 2.22 -10.02 -9.97
N ARG A 37 3.15 -9.83 -9.02
CA ARG A 37 4.47 -10.50 -8.99
C ARG A 37 5.22 -10.39 -10.32
N ASN A 38 5.27 -9.18 -10.85
CA ASN A 38 5.99 -8.79 -12.07
C ASN A 38 6.77 -7.50 -11.81
N GLU A 39 7.54 -7.04 -12.81
CA GLU A 39 8.39 -5.84 -12.68
C GLU A 39 7.60 -4.57 -12.32
N LYS A 40 6.38 -4.41 -12.86
CA LYS A 40 5.53 -3.25 -12.59
C LYS A 40 4.87 -3.32 -11.20
N ARG A 41 4.52 -4.53 -10.75
CA ARG A 41 3.84 -4.80 -9.48
C ARG A 41 4.52 -5.99 -8.80
N PRO A 42 5.63 -5.76 -8.06
CA PRO A 42 6.41 -6.85 -7.47
C PRO A 42 5.67 -7.55 -6.32
N TYR A 43 4.67 -6.90 -5.73
CA TYR A 43 3.87 -7.45 -4.65
C TYR A 43 2.93 -8.59 -5.07
N CYS A 44 2.50 -9.36 -4.08
CA CYS A 44 1.45 -10.37 -4.22
C CYS A 44 0.11 -9.75 -3.80
N SER A 45 -0.93 -9.97 -4.59
CA SER A 45 -2.29 -9.50 -4.28
C SER A 45 -2.98 -10.26 -3.14
N ARG A 46 -2.32 -11.29 -2.57
CA ARG A 46 -2.70 -12.10 -1.38
C ARG A 46 -4.04 -12.85 -1.44
N VAL A 47 -5.07 -12.32 -2.08
CA VAL A 47 -6.43 -12.88 -2.10
C VAL A 47 -6.68 -13.77 -3.31
N CYS A 48 -5.91 -13.61 -4.39
CA CYS A 48 -6.15 -14.27 -5.69
C CYS A 48 -6.21 -15.80 -5.62
N CYS A 49 -5.25 -16.45 -4.93
CA CYS A 49 -5.24 -17.91 -4.83
C CYS A 49 -6.47 -18.43 -4.06
N THR A 50 -6.79 -17.83 -2.92
CA THR A 50 -7.94 -18.23 -2.10
C THR A 50 -9.27 -18.00 -2.83
N THR A 51 -9.41 -16.87 -3.53
CA THR A 51 -10.61 -16.58 -4.34
C THR A 51 -10.77 -17.60 -5.47
N ALA A 52 -9.69 -17.93 -6.18
CA ALA A 52 -9.73 -18.92 -7.24
C ALA A 52 -10.13 -20.31 -6.75
N ILE A 53 -9.56 -20.76 -5.62
CA ILE A 53 -9.90 -22.05 -5.01
C ILE A 53 -11.36 -22.07 -4.56
N LYS A 54 -11.85 -21.01 -3.91
CA LYS A 54 -13.25 -20.88 -3.52
C LYS A 54 -14.19 -20.98 -4.72
N ASN A 55 -13.91 -20.22 -5.78
CA ASN A 55 -14.73 -20.22 -6.99
C ASN A 55 -14.65 -21.56 -7.74
N ALA A 56 -13.49 -22.22 -7.74
CA ALA A 56 -13.33 -23.54 -8.33
C ALA A 56 -14.13 -24.63 -7.58
N LEU A 57 -14.10 -24.61 -6.24
CA LEU A 57 -14.92 -25.50 -5.41
C LEU A 57 -16.42 -25.29 -5.67
N GLU A 58 -16.86 -24.04 -5.76
CA GLU A 58 -18.26 -23.73 -6.06
C GLU A 58 -18.66 -24.18 -7.47
N MET A 59 -17.80 -23.95 -8.46
CA MET A 59 -18.02 -24.46 -9.82
C MET A 59 -18.11 -25.99 -9.84
N LYS A 60 -17.25 -26.69 -9.09
CA LYS A 60 -17.28 -28.15 -8.99
C LYS A 60 -18.53 -28.66 -8.28
N ARG A 61 -19.10 -27.87 -7.34
CA ARG A 61 -20.38 -28.15 -6.70
C ARG A 61 -21.55 -28.04 -7.68
N LEU A 62 -21.53 -27.04 -8.55
CA LEU A 62 -22.58 -26.81 -9.57
C LEU A 62 -22.47 -27.78 -10.74
N ASN A 63 -21.25 -28.06 -11.20
CA ASN A 63 -20.96 -29.02 -12.26
C ASN A 63 -19.80 -29.95 -11.84
N PRO A 64 -20.11 -31.10 -11.23
CA PRO A 64 -19.11 -32.08 -10.80
C PRO A 64 -18.26 -32.65 -11.93
N ALA A 65 -18.78 -32.64 -13.16
CA ALA A 65 -18.10 -33.17 -14.34
C ALA A 65 -17.13 -32.16 -14.99
N ALA A 66 -17.16 -30.88 -14.60
CA ALA A 66 -16.26 -29.87 -15.16
C ALA A 66 -14.81 -30.14 -14.77
N ASP A 67 -13.91 -30.05 -15.76
CA ASP A 67 -12.47 -30.05 -15.55
C ASP A 67 -12.01 -28.63 -15.23
N ILE A 68 -11.43 -28.46 -14.04
CA ILE A 68 -10.98 -27.14 -13.56
C ILE A 68 -9.47 -27.18 -13.37
N TYR A 69 -8.77 -26.27 -14.03
CA TYR A 69 -7.32 -26.15 -14.00
C TYR A 69 -6.90 -24.82 -13.37
N ILE A 70 -6.13 -24.85 -12.30
CA ILE A 70 -5.54 -23.67 -11.68
C ILE A 70 -4.05 -23.63 -12.04
N LEU A 71 -3.65 -22.67 -12.88
CA LEU A 71 -2.26 -22.43 -13.27
C LEU A 71 -1.61 -21.47 -12.28
N PHE A 72 -0.56 -21.92 -11.58
CA PHE A 72 0.03 -21.16 -10.48
C PHE A 72 1.57 -21.19 -10.45
N ARG A 73 2.19 -20.21 -9.78
CA ARG A 73 3.63 -20.24 -9.44
C ARG A 73 3.84 -20.87 -8.07
N ASP A 74 3.15 -20.30 -7.07
CA ASP A 74 3.03 -20.80 -5.70
C ASP A 74 1.59 -20.61 -5.23
N ILE A 75 1.02 -21.62 -4.55
CA ILE A 75 -0.28 -21.48 -3.88
C ILE A 75 -0.05 -20.79 -2.54
N ARG A 76 -0.78 -19.70 -2.30
CA ARG A 76 -0.67 -18.88 -1.08
C ARG A 76 -1.96 -18.87 -0.28
N THR A 77 -2.32 -20.01 0.28
CA THR A 77 -3.46 -20.24 1.17
C THR A 77 -3.01 -20.24 2.64
N TYR A 78 -2.54 -19.11 3.14
CA TYR A 78 -1.96 -19.02 4.48
C TYR A 78 -3.01 -19.11 5.60
N GLY A 79 -2.59 -19.56 6.79
CA GLY A 79 -3.47 -19.73 7.94
C GLY A 79 -4.43 -20.91 7.73
N LEU A 80 -5.71 -20.69 8.03
CA LEU A 80 -6.75 -21.74 7.92
C LEU A 80 -7.16 -22.02 6.47
N TYR A 81 -6.74 -21.20 5.51
CA TYR A 81 -7.15 -21.36 4.10
C TYR A 81 -6.52 -22.59 3.43
N GLU A 82 -5.51 -23.22 4.03
CA GLU A 82 -4.91 -24.47 3.55
C GLU A 82 -5.92 -25.62 3.50
N GLU A 83 -6.92 -25.62 4.38
CA GLU A 83 -8.00 -26.62 4.36
C GLU A 83 -8.81 -26.55 3.06
N HIS A 84 -9.05 -25.36 2.52
CA HIS A 84 -9.74 -25.21 1.23
C HIS A 84 -8.89 -25.68 0.05
N TYR A 85 -7.57 -25.48 0.13
CA TYR A 85 -6.66 -26.02 -0.89
C TYR A 85 -6.71 -27.54 -0.92
N ARG A 86 -6.68 -28.20 0.24
CA ARG A 86 -6.84 -29.66 0.35
C ARG A 86 -8.20 -30.12 -0.18
N ALA A 87 -9.28 -29.46 0.24
CA ALA A 87 -10.62 -29.78 -0.24
C ALA A 87 -10.73 -29.65 -1.78
N ALA A 88 -10.03 -28.68 -2.38
CA ALA A 88 -10.00 -28.53 -3.83
C ALA A 88 -9.23 -29.66 -4.53
N CYS A 89 -8.10 -30.08 -3.96
CA CYS A 89 -7.38 -31.26 -4.45
C CYS A 89 -8.26 -32.52 -4.37
N ASP A 90 -8.95 -32.73 -3.24
CA ASP A 90 -9.85 -33.88 -3.03
C ASP A 90 -11.07 -33.85 -3.98
N ALA A 91 -11.53 -32.66 -4.36
CA ALA A 91 -12.59 -32.45 -5.34
C ALA A 91 -12.14 -32.67 -6.80
N GLY A 92 -10.87 -33.02 -7.04
CA GLY A 92 -10.33 -33.28 -8.37
C GLY A 92 -10.06 -32.01 -9.19
N ILE A 93 -9.78 -30.87 -8.53
CA ILE A 93 -9.29 -29.66 -9.21
C ILE A 93 -7.79 -29.83 -9.51
N TYR A 94 -7.40 -29.59 -10.76
CA TYR A 94 -6.02 -29.75 -11.20
C TYR A 94 -5.20 -28.49 -10.91
N PHE A 95 -4.04 -28.68 -10.28
CA PHE A 95 -3.09 -27.61 -10.00
C PHE A 95 -1.84 -27.79 -10.85
N ILE A 96 -1.60 -26.87 -11.78
CA ILE A 96 -0.48 -26.93 -12.72
C ILE A 96 0.49 -25.81 -12.40
N ARG A 97 1.73 -26.18 -12.05
CA ARG A 97 2.77 -25.22 -11.67
C ARG A 97 3.50 -24.72 -12.91
N TYR A 98 3.65 -23.41 -13.03
CA TYR A 98 4.46 -22.75 -14.06
C TYR A 98 5.54 -21.85 -13.45
N ASP A 99 6.62 -21.65 -14.19
CA ASP A 99 7.76 -20.82 -13.78
C ASP A 99 7.54 -19.35 -14.16
N ALA A 100 8.14 -18.42 -13.39
CA ALA A 100 7.96 -16.99 -13.63
C ALA A 100 8.46 -16.54 -15.01
N ASP A 101 9.54 -17.16 -15.49
CA ASP A 101 10.19 -16.87 -16.77
C ASP A 101 9.43 -17.42 -17.98
N ASN A 102 8.49 -18.34 -17.75
CA ASN A 102 7.69 -18.97 -18.80
C ASN A 102 6.20 -18.95 -18.44
N PRO A 103 5.56 -17.76 -18.46
CA PRO A 103 4.16 -17.62 -18.13
C PRO A 103 3.26 -18.33 -19.17
N PRO A 104 2.03 -18.74 -18.79
CA PRO A 104 1.08 -19.32 -19.74
C PRO A 104 0.73 -18.33 -20.86
N SER A 105 0.60 -18.84 -22.08
CA SER A 105 0.11 -18.09 -23.24
C SER A 105 -1.30 -18.51 -23.60
N VAL A 106 -2.08 -17.58 -24.14
CA VAL A 106 -3.49 -17.80 -24.50
C VAL A 106 -3.67 -17.48 -25.97
N GLU A 107 -4.23 -18.43 -26.72
CA GLU A 107 -4.53 -18.29 -28.14
C GLU A 107 -6.02 -18.52 -28.38
N ALA A 108 -6.66 -17.64 -29.16
CA ALA A 108 -8.02 -17.85 -29.62
C ALA A 108 -8.02 -18.73 -30.87
N ARG A 109 -8.70 -19.88 -30.82
CA ARG A 109 -8.95 -20.75 -31.98
C ARG A 109 -10.43 -20.67 -32.38
N GLN A 110 -10.77 -21.20 -33.55
CA GLN A 110 -12.14 -21.14 -34.11
C GLN A 110 -13.20 -21.75 -33.17
N GLU A 111 -12.85 -22.76 -32.37
CA GLU A 111 -13.78 -23.48 -31.49
C GLU A 111 -13.53 -23.27 -29.98
N GLY A 112 -12.56 -22.46 -29.57
CA GLY A 112 -12.17 -22.41 -28.15
C GLY A 112 -11.06 -21.42 -27.84
N LEU A 113 -10.74 -21.27 -26.56
CA LEU A 113 -9.46 -20.72 -26.12
C LEU A 113 -8.51 -21.89 -25.84
N VAL A 114 -7.27 -21.78 -26.29
CA VAL A 114 -6.22 -22.74 -25.92
C VAL A 114 -5.22 -22.02 -25.03
N VAL A 115 -5.00 -22.59 -23.85
CA VAL A 115 -4.01 -22.12 -22.88
C VAL A 115 -2.81 -23.05 -22.91
N THR A 116 -1.67 -22.53 -23.32
CA THR A 116 -0.42 -23.28 -23.37
C THR A 116 0.41 -22.94 -22.14
N VAL A 117 0.81 -23.97 -21.40
CA VAL A 117 1.61 -23.83 -20.17
C VAL A 117 2.74 -24.83 -20.14
N ALA A 118 3.93 -24.39 -19.75
CA ALA A 118 5.04 -25.29 -19.45
C ALA A 118 4.93 -25.76 -17.99
N ASP A 119 4.61 -27.04 -17.80
CA ASP A 119 4.50 -27.63 -16.48
C ASP A 119 5.89 -27.80 -15.86
N ALA A 120 6.10 -27.16 -14.71
CA ALA A 120 7.38 -27.15 -14.02
C ALA A 120 7.75 -28.51 -13.40
N VAL A 121 6.77 -29.39 -13.15
CA VAL A 121 6.94 -30.72 -12.55
C VAL A 121 7.19 -31.76 -13.64
N LEU A 122 6.33 -31.79 -14.66
CA LEU A 122 6.38 -32.74 -15.77
C LEU A 122 7.41 -32.35 -16.84
N LYS A 123 7.93 -31.11 -16.81
CA LYS A 123 8.90 -30.55 -17.78
C LYS A 123 8.44 -30.69 -19.23
N ARG A 124 7.12 -30.56 -19.46
CA ARG A 124 6.49 -30.63 -20.78
C ARG A 124 5.53 -29.46 -20.97
N ARG A 125 5.28 -29.10 -22.23
CA ARG A 125 4.22 -28.17 -22.59
C ARG A 125 2.89 -28.91 -22.61
N LEU A 126 1.89 -28.28 -21.99
CA LEU A 126 0.50 -28.71 -21.99
C LEU A 126 -0.31 -27.70 -22.77
N GLU A 127 -1.19 -28.18 -23.64
CA GLU A 127 -2.23 -27.37 -24.28
C GLU A 127 -3.56 -27.73 -23.59
N LEU A 128 -4.21 -26.74 -23.00
CA LEU A 128 -5.48 -26.89 -22.30
C LEU A 128 -6.55 -26.14 -23.09
N GLU A 129 -7.59 -26.84 -23.52
CA GLU A 129 -8.77 -26.21 -24.09
C GLU A 129 -9.59 -25.58 -22.95
N ALA A 130 -10.00 -24.33 -23.11
CA ALA A 130 -10.74 -23.57 -22.12
C ALA A 130 -12.03 -23.01 -22.75
N ASP A 131 -13.17 -23.47 -22.23
CA ASP A 131 -14.48 -22.86 -22.53
C ASP A 131 -14.58 -21.50 -21.83
N VAL A 132 -14.03 -21.44 -20.62
CA VAL A 132 -13.96 -20.25 -19.77
C VAL A 132 -12.53 -20.08 -19.26
N LEU A 133 -11.98 -18.89 -19.50
CA LEU A 133 -10.69 -18.47 -18.98
C LEU A 133 -10.87 -17.42 -17.90
N VAL A 134 -10.43 -17.73 -16.68
CA VAL A 134 -10.55 -16.85 -15.52
C VAL A 134 -9.19 -16.29 -15.11
N LEU A 135 -9.08 -14.97 -15.09
CA LEU A 135 -7.87 -14.24 -14.75
C LEU A 135 -7.92 -13.80 -13.28
N SER A 136 -6.98 -14.28 -12.48
CA SER A 136 -6.84 -13.85 -11.08
C SER A 136 -6.02 -12.55 -11.05
N ALA A 137 -6.69 -11.46 -11.35
CA ALA A 137 -6.13 -10.12 -11.55
C ALA A 137 -5.56 -9.51 -10.26
N ALA A 138 -4.67 -8.53 -10.44
CA ALA A 138 -4.04 -7.80 -9.35
C ALA A 138 -5.04 -6.88 -8.63
N VAL A 139 -4.84 -6.74 -7.31
CA VAL A 139 -5.47 -5.68 -6.53
C VAL A 139 -4.62 -4.42 -6.69
N GLU A 140 -5.22 -3.35 -7.18
CA GLU A 140 -4.56 -2.05 -7.33
C GLU A 140 -5.10 -1.05 -6.30
N PRO A 141 -4.29 -0.06 -5.89
CA PRO A 141 -4.81 1.07 -5.13
C PRO A 141 -5.93 1.78 -5.89
N HIS A 142 -6.87 2.37 -5.13
CA HIS A 142 -7.93 3.18 -5.74
C HIS A 142 -7.32 4.35 -6.54
N PRO A 143 -7.87 4.74 -7.71
CA PRO A 143 -7.34 5.86 -8.50
C PRO A 143 -7.18 7.17 -7.70
N ASP A 144 -8.09 7.43 -6.76
CA ASP A 144 -8.06 8.62 -5.90
C ASP A 144 -7.09 8.53 -4.71
N ALA A 145 -6.39 7.40 -4.51
CA ALA A 145 -5.51 7.21 -3.36
C ALA A 145 -4.42 8.30 -3.27
N ALA A 146 -3.85 8.70 -4.41
CA ALA A 146 -2.85 9.77 -4.47
C ALA A 146 -3.41 11.14 -4.09
N ASN A 147 -4.64 11.45 -4.52
CA ASN A 147 -5.31 12.70 -4.16
C ASN A 147 -5.62 12.72 -2.64
N LEU A 148 -6.16 11.63 -2.11
CA LEU A 148 -6.43 11.48 -0.68
C LEU A 148 -5.13 11.58 0.14
N ALA A 149 -4.02 11.02 -0.33
CA ALA A 149 -2.72 11.14 0.32
C ALA A 149 -2.28 12.60 0.46
N GLN A 150 -2.53 13.45 -0.55
CA GLN A 150 -2.25 14.88 -0.49
C GLN A 150 -3.18 15.62 0.46
N ILE A 151 -4.49 15.32 0.44
CA ILE A 151 -5.49 15.94 1.31
C ILE A 151 -5.18 15.65 2.78
N PHE A 152 -4.94 14.39 3.13
CA PHE A 152 -4.63 13.96 4.49
C PHE A 152 -3.16 14.12 4.88
N LYS A 153 -2.29 14.48 3.93
CA LYS A 153 -0.84 14.64 4.08
C LYS A 153 -0.19 13.38 4.65
N VAL A 154 -0.49 12.24 4.05
CA VAL A 154 0.04 10.93 4.45
C VAL A 154 0.88 10.34 3.35
N ALA A 155 1.85 9.51 3.72
CA ALA A 155 2.72 8.85 2.75
C ALA A 155 2.03 7.63 2.12
N GLN A 156 2.42 7.34 0.88
CA GLN A 156 2.16 6.06 0.24
C GLN A 156 3.45 5.24 0.17
N ASP A 157 3.33 3.92 0.02
CA ASP A 157 4.44 3.04 -0.29
C ASP A 157 4.80 3.09 -1.79
N SER A 158 5.79 2.30 -2.20
CA SER A 158 6.21 2.20 -3.60
C SER A 158 5.14 1.64 -4.53
N ASP A 159 4.15 0.95 -3.98
CA ASP A 159 3.08 0.26 -4.71
C ASP A 159 1.80 1.12 -4.81
N GLY A 160 1.79 2.28 -4.15
CA GLY A 160 0.69 3.24 -4.16
C GLY A 160 -0.35 3.04 -3.06
N PHE A 161 -0.14 2.13 -2.12
CA PHE A 161 -1.00 1.98 -0.94
C PHE A 161 -0.58 2.93 0.19
N PHE A 162 -1.47 3.20 1.14
CA PHE A 162 -1.14 4.08 2.27
C PHE A 162 -0.15 3.42 3.22
N ARG A 163 0.95 4.12 3.50
CA ARG A 163 2.03 3.63 4.36
C ARG A 163 1.74 3.91 5.83
N GLU A 164 1.67 2.86 6.61
CA GLU A 164 1.53 2.91 8.06
C GLU A 164 2.73 3.58 8.74
N ALA A 165 2.50 4.07 9.97
CA ALA A 165 3.52 4.74 10.76
C ALA A 165 4.65 3.79 11.17
N HIS A 166 4.30 2.55 11.51
CA HIS A 166 5.28 1.51 11.84
C HIS A 166 4.66 0.10 11.73
N LEU A 167 5.30 -0.77 10.93
CA LEU A 167 4.88 -2.14 10.62
C LEU A 167 4.31 -2.95 11.80
N LYS A 168 4.98 -2.91 12.96
CA LYS A 168 4.59 -3.68 14.16
C LYS A 168 3.88 -2.88 15.26
N LEU A 169 4.43 -1.72 15.61
CA LEU A 169 3.99 -0.94 16.77
C LEU A 169 2.76 -0.06 16.49
N ARG A 170 2.58 0.38 15.24
CA ARG A 170 1.53 1.30 14.81
C ARG A 170 0.95 0.90 13.43
N PRO A 171 0.44 -0.33 13.28
CA PRO A 171 0.08 -0.90 11.97
C PRO A 171 -1.23 -0.36 11.37
N VAL A 172 -1.98 0.43 12.14
CA VAL A 172 -3.27 1.02 11.73
C VAL A 172 -3.26 2.55 11.75
N GLU A 173 -2.11 3.14 12.07
CA GLU A 173 -1.90 4.59 12.09
C GLU A 173 -1.06 4.98 10.89
N LEU A 174 -1.27 6.19 10.39
CA LEU A 174 -0.42 6.78 9.37
C LEU A 174 0.59 7.73 10.02
N GLY A 175 1.58 8.19 9.25
CA GLY A 175 2.62 9.11 9.76
C GLY A 175 2.06 10.44 10.30
N THR A 176 0.86 10.82 9.88
CA THR A 176 0.17 12.00 10.39
C THR A 176 -0.72 11.63 11.58
N ASP A 177 -0.41 12.20 12.74
CA ASP A 177 -1.18 11.97 13.97
C ASP A 177 -2.68 12.27 13.78
N GLY A 178 -3.51 11.36 14.29
CA GLY A 178 -4.96 11.43 14.16
C GLY A 178 -5.51 10.87 12.85
N VAL A 179 -4.65 10.44 11.92
CA VAL A 179 -5.06 9.75 10.68
C VAL A 179 -4.75 8.27 10.78
N PHE A 180 -5.74 7.44 10.45
CA PHE A 180 -5.69 6.00 10.57
C PHE A 180 -6.01 5.34 9.22
N VAL A 181 -5.64 4.07 9.07
CA VAL A 181 -5.88 3.30 7.85
C VAL A 181 -6.51 1.95 8.19
N CYS A 182 -7.51 1.55 7.40
CA CYS A 182 -8.14 0.24 7.49
C CYS A 182 -8.48 -0.31 6.11
N GLY A 183 -8.48 -1.64 5.99
CA GLY A 183 -8.89 -2.33 4.77
C GLY A 183 -7.82 -2.39 3.70
N MET A 184 -8.26 -2.55 2.45
CA MET A 184 -7.38 -2.74 1.30
C MET A 184 -6.70 -1.46 0.83
N ALA A 185 -7.11 -0.29 1.34
CA ALA A 185 -6.38 0.96 1.14
C ALA A 185 -4.95 0.91 1.73
N HIS A 186 -4.72 0.05 2.73
CA HIS A 186 -3.40 -0.17 3.32
C HIS A 186 -2.55 -1.16 2.50
N TYR A 187 -3.13 -2.29 2.08
CA TYR A 187 -2.54 -3.28 1.16
C TYR A 187 -3.55 -4.42 0.98
N PRO A 188 -3.41 -5.32 -0.01
CA PRO A 188 -4.35 -6.42 -0.25
C PRO A 188 -4.46 -7.39 0.95
N LYS A 189 -5.68 -7.63 1.44
CA LYS A 189 -5.95 -8.39 2.68
C LYS A 189 -7.23 -9.22 2.55
N HIS A 190 -7.35 -10.30 3.30
CA HIS A 190 -8.63 -11.00 3.43
C HIS A 190 -9.60 -10.27 4.34
N ILE A 191 -10.90 -10.56 4.18
CA ILE A 191 -11.99 -9.96 4.97
C ILE A 191 -11.74 -10.06 6.49
N PRO A 192 -11.34 -11.21 7.07
CA PRO A 192 -11.09 -11.28 8.51
C PRO A 192 -9.98 -10.33 8.99
N GLU A 193 -8.94 -10.15 8.18
CA GLU A 193 -7.86 -9.19 8.46
C GLU A 193 -8.37 -7.75 8.38
N VAL A 194 -9.25 -7.45 7.41
CA VAL A 194 -9.90 -6.13 7.30
C VAL A 194 -10.75 -5.84 8.53
N VAL A 195 -11.56 -6.80 8.99
CA VAL A 195 -12.39 -6.65 10.19
C VAL A 195 -11.52 -6.43 11.43
N ALA A 196 -10.47 -7.24 11.62
CA ALA A 196 -9.54 -7.08 12.73
C ALA A 196 -8.82 -5.72 12.69
N GLN A 197 -8.39 -5.28 11.50
CA GLN A 197 -7.75 -3.98 11.32
C GLN A 197 -8.71 -2.82 11.60
N ALA A 198 -9.98 -2.94 11.18
CA ALA A 198 -11.00 -1.94 11.44
C ALA A 198 -11.27 -1.80 12.96
N ALA A 199 -11.39 -2.93 13.67
CA ALA A 199 -11.50 -2.93 15.13
C ALA A 199 -10.26 -2.30 15.80
N GLY A 200 -9.06 -2.63 15.33
CA GLY A 200 -7.81 -2.03 15.80
C GLY A 200 -7.76 -0.52 15.58
N ALA A 201 -8.12 -0.05 14.38
CA ALA A 201 -8.18 1.37 14.05
C ALA A 201 -9.21 2.11 14.93
N ALA A 202 -10.42 1.56 15.07
CA ALA A 202 -11.45 2.12 15.94
C ALA A 202 -10.97 2.21 17.40
N GLY A 203 -10.30 1.18 17.92
CA GLY A 203 -9.72 1.19 19.26
C GLY A 203 -8.68 2.30 19.45
N ARG A 204 -7.81 2.55 18.46
CA ARG A 204 -6.82 3.65 18.52
C ARG A 204 -7.48 5.02 18.43
N VAL A 205 -8.51 5.17 17.60
CA VAL A 205 -9.32 6.40 17.52
C VAL A 205 -10.00 6.68 18.87
N LEU A 206 -10.65 5.69 19.48
CA LEU A 206 -11.29 5.84 20.78
C LEU A 206 -10.28 6.20 21.88
N ALA A 207 -9.10 5.57 21.87
CA ALA A 207 -8.05 5.90 22.83
C ALA A 207 -7.55 7.35 22.69
N LEU A 208 -7.55 7.91 21.49
CA LEU A 208 -7.24 9.31 21.25
C LEU A 208 -8.38 10.23 21.72
N LEU A 209 -9.63 9.91 21.38
CA LEU A 209 -10.81 10.72 21.71
C LEU A 209 -11.19 10.69 23.19
N ALA A 210 -10.83 9.63 23.91
CA ALA A 210 -11.03 9.51 25.35
C ALA A 210 -10.11 10.44 26.17
N GLN A 211 -9.10 11.05 25.55
CA GLN A 211 -8.21 11.98 26.22
C GLN A 211 -8.82 13.38 26.26
N GLU A 212 -8.86 14.01 27.43
CA GLU A 212 -9.25 15.42 27.55
C GLU A 212 -8.24 16.37 26.88
N LYS A 213 -6.97 15.97 26.82
CA LYS A 213 -5.85 16.77 26.30
C LYS A 213 -4.88 15.87 25.56
N ILE A 214 -4.48 16.31 24.37
CA ILE A 214 -3.49 15.61 23.53
C ILE A 214 -2.15 16.34 23.64
N LYS A 215 -1.08 15.57 23.82
CA LYS A 215 0.29 16.10 23.76
C LYS A 215 0.72 16.20 22.31
N VAL A 216 1.14 17.39 21.89
CA VAL A 216 1.73 17.63 20.58
C VAL A 216 3.23 17.91 20.73
N SER A 217 3.99 17.72 19.65
CA SER A 217 5.42 18.02 19.64
C SER A 217 5.70 19.47 20.04
N GLY A 218 6.73 19.68 20.87
CA GLY A 218 7.23 21.01 21.22
C GLY A 218 8.14 21.63 20.16
N ALA A 219 8.56 20.85 19.16
CA ALA A 219 9.39 21.31 18.03
C ALA A 219 8.52 22.07 17.02
N VAL A 220 8.07 23.26 17.44
CA VAL A 220 7.24 24.16 16.63
C VAL A 220 8.01 25.44 16.34
N CYS A 221 7.68 26.08 15.21
CA CYS A 221 8.24 27.37 14.85
C CYS A 221 7.64 28.48 15.74
N VAL A 222 8.48 29.42 16.14
CA VAL A 222 8.08 30.64 16.86
C VAL A 222 8.58 31.87 16.14
N VAL A 223 7.81 32.97 16.21
CA VAL A 223 8.13 34.23 15.52
C VAL A 223 8.54 35.28 16.55
N GLU A 224 9.70 35.89 16.35
CA GLU A 224 10.12 37.08 17.06
C GLU A 224 9.51 38.34 16.41
N GLU A 225 8.46 38.89 17.04
CA GLU A 225 7.71 40.04 16.50
C GLU A 225 8.58 41.27 16.21
N ARG A 226 9.68 41.45 16.95
CA ARG A 226 10.60 42.58 16.78
C ARG A 226 11.32 42.54 15.43
N ARG A 227 11.72 41.35 14.99
CA ARG A 227 12.46 41.13 13.73
C ARG A 227 11.55 40.83 12.54
N CYS A 228 10.29 40.47 12.79
CA CYS A 228 9.34 40.16 11.74
C CYS A 228 8.90 41.42 10.99
N ILE A 229 9.13 41.48 9.68
CA ILE A 229 8.70 42.60 8.82
C ILE A 229 7.30 42.41 8.19
N GLY A 230 6.64 41.28 8.47
CA GLY A 230 5.28 41.03 7.97
C GLY A 230 5.18 40.74 6.47
N CYS A 231 6.27 40.32 5.81
CA CYS A 231 6.32 40.10 4.36
C CYS A 231 5.44 38.95 3.85
N GLY A 232 5.09 37.97 4.70
CA GLY A 232 4.20 36.87 4.35
C GLY A 232 4.85 35.66 3.66
N ALA A 233 6.16 35.67 3.38
CA ALA A 233 6.85 34.54 2.74
C ALA A 233 6.62 33.20 3.48
N CYS A 234 6.67 33.24 4.83
CA CYS A 234 6.39 32.10 5.69
C CYS A 234 4.97 31.52 5.55
N VAL A 235 3.97 32.35 5.22
CA VAL A 235 2.58 31.91 5.04
C VAL A 235 2.46 31.11 3.74
N ALA A 236 3.10 31.59 2.67
CA ALA A 236 3.02 30.95 1.35
C ALA A 236 3.63 29.54 1.32
N VAL A 237 4.66 29.28 2.14
CA VAL A 237 5.37 27.99 2.15
C VAL A 237 4.80 26.98 3.16
N CYS A 238 3.89 27.38 4.06
CA CYS A 238 3.41 26.49 5.10
C CYS A 238 2.33 25.54 4.57
N ALA A 239 2.70 24.29 4.28
CA ALA A 239 1.75 23.27 3.82
C ALA A 239 0.60 23.00 4.80
N TYR A 240 0.77 23.33 6.09
CA TYR A 240 -0.19 23.06 7.17
C TYR A 240 -1.13 24.22 7.50
N ASN A 241 -1.00 25.37 6.81
CA ASN A 241 -1.73 26.59 7.15
C ASN A 241 -1.57 26.99 8.64
N ALA A 242 -0.42 26.66 9.23
CA ALA A 242 -0.13 26.95 10.62
C ALA A 242 0.22 28.43 10.86
N ILE A 243 0.52 29.19 9.82
CA ILE A 243 1.03 30.56 9.93
C ILE A 243 0.01 31.54 9.37
N SER A 244 -0.26 32.61 10.12
CA SER A 244 -1.15 33.70 9.69
C SER A 244 -0.51 35.05 9.99
N LEU A 245 -0.87 36.08 9.21
CA LEU A 245 -0.45 37.45 9.49
C LEU A 245 -1.52 38.15 10.34
N ARG A 246 -1.17 38.58 11.56
CA ARG A 246 -2.04 39.30 12.48
C ARG A 246 -1.59 40.75 12.64
N LYS A 247 -2.55 41.66 12.86
CA LYS A 247 -2.26 43.06 13.17
C LYS A 247 -1.86 43.17 14.64
N THR A 248 -0.65 43.66 14.89
CA THR A 248 -0.12 43.90 16.23
C THR A 248 0.07 45.41 16.43
N LYS A 249 0.44 45.82 17.66
CA LYS A 249 0.82 47.22 17.96
C LYS A 249 2.02 47.70 17.12
N LYS A 250 2.83 46.78 16.59
CA LYS A 250 4.05 47.06 15.79
C LYS A 250 3.85 46.79 14.30
N GLY A 251 2.60 46.78 13.82
CA GLY A 251 2.25 46.48 12.43
C GLY A 251 1.84 45.03 12.21
N LYS A 252 1.80 44.61 10.95
CA LYS A 252 1.39 43.25 10.56
C LYS A 252 2.55 42.28 10.85
N LYS A 253 2.31 41.24 11.66
CA LYS A 253 3.32 40.26 12.09
C LYS A 253 2.83 38.85 11.83
N ALA A 254 3.76 37.94 11.56
CA ALA A 254 3.43 36.51 11.45
C ALA A 254 3.21 35.92 12.84
N THR A 255 2.24 35.01 12.94
CA THR A 255 1.94 34.23 14.15
C THR A 255 1.78 32.78 13.75
N VAL A 256 2.43 31.88 14.48
CA VAL A 256 2.33 30.43 14.28
C VAL A 256 1.30 29.87 15.25
N ASN A 257 0.38 29.06 14.76
CA ASN A 257 -0.47 28.19 15.56
C ASN A 257 0.34 26.93 15.94
N PRO A 258 0.72 26.76 17.22
CA PRO A 258 1.56 25.63 17.62
C PRO A 258 0.85 24.29 17.49
N VAL A 259 -0.48 24.25 17.45
CA VAL A 259 -1.26 23.01 17.29
C VAL A 259 -1.19 22.49 15.85
N LEU A 260 -1.12 23.39 14.86
CA LEU A 260 -1.07 23.03 13.44
C LEU A 260 0.36 22.87 12.91
N CYS A 261 1.34 23.44 13.60
CA CYS A 261 2.74 23.39 13.18
C CYS A 261 3.30 21.96 13.34
N LYS A 262 3.77 21.36 12.24
CA LYS A 262 4.42 20.04 12.25
C LYS A 262 5.95 20.11 12.40
N GLY A 263 6.52 21.30 12.53
CA GLY A 263 7.94 21.47 12.84
C GLY A 263 8.90 21.14 11.70
N ASP A 264 8.47 21.31 10.44
CA ASP A 264 9.31 21.03 9.25
C ASP A 264 10.47 22.02 9.05
N GLY A 265 10.33 23.25 9.55
CA GLY A 265 11.35 24.28 9.46
C GLY A 265 11.46 24.99 8.10
N LEU A 266 10.49 24.81 7.20
CA LEU A 266 10.56 25.49 5.90
C LEU A 266 10.39 27.01 6.06
N CYS A 267 9.57 27.43 7.02
CA CYS A 267 9.27 28.84 7.24
C CYS A 267 10.42 29.65 7.86
N ASN A 268 11.30 29.06 8.69
CA ASN A 268 12.50 29.76 9.17
C ASN A 268 13.58 29.82 8.09
N ALA A 269 13.73 28.77 7.28
CA ALA A 269 14.68 28.78 6.17
C ALA A 269 14.41 29.89 5.15
N VAL A 270 13.13 30.20 4.86
CA VAL A 270 12.76 31.27 3.91
C VAL A 270 12.61 32.65 4.56
N CYS A 271 12.81 32.80 5.87
CA CYS A 271 12.59 34.07 6.56
C CYS A 271 13.75 35.03 6.29
N PRO A 272 13.56 36.14 5.55
CA PRO A 272 14.67 37.00 5.14
C PRO A 272 15.33 37.75 6.31
N THR A 273 14.62 37.88 7.44
CA THR A 273 15.13 38.58 8.63
C THR A 273 15.57 37.63 9.74
N GLY A 274 15.46 36.32 9.54
CA GLY A 274 15.71 35.30 10.58
C GLY A 274 14.78 35.45 11.78
N ALA A 275 13.58 36.01 11.60
CA ALA A 275 12.63 36.26 12.67
C ALA A 275 11.87 35.00 13.13
N ILE A 276 12.02 33.88 12.44
CA ILE A 276 11.35 32.62 12.78
C ILE A 276 12.41 31.62 13.21
N THR A 277 12.16 30.92 14.31
CA THR A 277 13.06 29.88 14.82
C THR A 277 12.29 28.60 15.06
N LEU A 278 12.82 27.46 14.61
CA LEU A 278 12.28 26.15 14.94
C LEU A 278 12.81 25.70 16.30
N LYS A 279 11.93 25.50 17.28
CA LYS A 279 12.34 24.96 18.59
C LYS A 279 12.97 23.58 18.42
N HIS A 280 14.00 23.28 19.22
CA HIS A 280 14.81 22.06 19.17
C HIS A 280 15.70 21.89 17.93
N PHE A 281 15.62 22.80 16.96
CA PHE A 281 16.48 22.87 15.77
C PHE A 281 16.88 24.33 15.52
N THR A 282 17.36 24.99 16.57
CA THR A 282 17.80 26.40 16.48
C THR A 282 19.13 26.49 15.72
N ASP A 283 19.41 27.66 15.12
CA ASP A 283 20.67 27.88 14.40
C ASP A 283 21.89 27.62 15.30
N GLU A 284 21.83 27.99 16.59
CA GLU A 284 22.86 27.70 17.58
C GLU A 284 23.07 26.20 17.78
N GLN A 285 21.99 25.43 17.93
CA GLN A 285 22.05 23.97 18.08
C GLN A 285 22.61 23.29 16.83
N MET A 286 22.18 23.74 15.64
CA MET A 286 22.63 23.19 14.36
C MET A 286 24.11 23.52 14.12
N ASN A 287 24.53 24.76 14.37
CA ASN A 287 25.93 25.16 14.22
C ASN A 287 26.83 24.41 15.21
N ALA A 288 26.41 24.24 16.46
CA ALA A 288 27.16 23.45 17.44
C ALA A 288 27.35 21.99 17.00
N GLN A 289 26.32 21.38 16.39
CA GLN A 289 26.43 20.03 15.81
C GLN A 289 27.43 19.99 14.64
N ILE A 290 27.38 20.98 13.75
CA ILE A 290 28.28 21.09 12.59
C ILE A 290 29.74 21.28 13.05
N GLU A 291 29.98 22.25 13.93
CA GLU A 291 31.32 22.56 14.46
C GLU A 291 31.94 21.36 15.15
N THR A 292 31.17 20.64 15.96
CA THR A 292 31.65 19.42 16.64
C THR A 292 32.00 18.33 15.63
N ALA A 293 31.18 18.11 14.61
CA ALA A 293 31.45 17.11 13.58
C ALA A 293 32.75 17.39 12.82
N PHE A 294 33.06 18.66 12.53
CA PHE A 294 34.34 19.04 11.91
C PHE A 294 35.53 18.91 12.85
N ALA A 295 35.39 19.31 14.12
CA ALA A 295 36.45 19.18 15.11
C ALA A 295 36.85 17.72 15.36
N ASP A 296 35.88 16.80 15.38
CA ASP A 296 36.15 15.37 15.50
C ASP A 296 36.79 14.80 14.23
N PHE A 297 36.41 15.29 13.04
CA PHE A 297 37.04 14.89 11.78
C PHE A 297 38.51 15.30 11.70
N GLU A 298 38.84 16.53 12.12
CA GLU A 298 40.23 17.01 12.20
C GLU A 298 41.07 16.21 13.22
N ARG A 299 40.47 15.79 14.34
CA ARG A 299 41.12 14.90 15.32
C ARG A 299 41.39 13.51 14.75
N VAL A 300 40.47 12.94 13.98
CA VAL A 300 40.66 11.64 13.30
C VAL A 300 41.77 11.74 12.25
N LEU A 301 41.79 12.80 11.46
CA LEU A 301 42.84 13.03 10.45
C LEU A 301 44.22 13.27 11.06
N SER A 302 44.30 14.03 12.16
CA SER A 302 45.56 14.27 12.87
C SER A 302 46.06 13.04 13.64
N GLY A 303 45.17 12.16 14.10
CA GLY A 303 45.53 10.86 14.69
C GLY A 303 46.05 9.83 13.67
N LEU A 304 45.50 9.83 12.44
CA LEU A 304 45.99 9.00 11.33
C LEU A 304 47.33 9.49 10.74
N GLY A 305 47.75 10.72 11.05
CA GLY A 305 49.04 11.30 10.67
C GLY A 305 50.20 11.00 11.63
N ALA A 306 49.95 10.34 12.77
CA ALA A 306 50.97 10.04 13.78
C ALA A 306 51.62 8.65 13.64
N GLU A 307 51.16 7.83 12.68
CA GLU A 307 51.78 6.54 12.33
C GLU A 307 52.22 6.52 10.86
N ARG A 308 53.21 7.34 10.51
CA ARG A 308 54.12 7.10 9.36
C ARG A 308 55.52 7.62 9.66
#